data_AF-A0A3D4P6K0-F1
#
_entry.id   AF-A0A3D4P6K0-F1
#
_cell.length_a   1.000
_cell.length_b   1.000
_cell.length_c   1.000
_cell.angle_alpha   90.00
_cell.angle_beta   90.00
_cell.angle_gamma   90.00
#
_symmetry.space_group_name_H-M   'P 1'
#
loop_
_entity.id
_entity.type
_entity.pdbx_description
1 polymer ?
#
loop_
_entity_poly.entity_id
_entity_poly.type
_entity_poly.pdbx_seq_one_letter_code
_entity_poly.pdbx_strand_id
1 'polypeptide(L)'
;MLNSVSLIILAGMPSITLSSSAAERFNAISFFLLVLLLSTLIIRFCWAQLSDVTPQIPKATFRQAFAVSILLGLCSIVVLTMISGARELMTPGAWQKNGLTYQIEQTGSEKKNELTLADYKLEIMSQRELKIAELKNQLLIYSAKHDGQYPASKDESGFVESLWQLPETLGGTYILRSGHQFSNAPIPLVIEPEIDGSQWAILANGSVQNFKPDALKELLDATSE
;
A
#
# COMPACT_ATOMS: atom_id res chain seq x y z
N MET A 1 -37.06 17.97 33.98
CA MET A 1 -37.09 17.12 32.76
C MET A 1 -35.78 16.37 32.72
N LEU A 2 -35.84 15.05 32.93
CA LEU A 2 -34.70 14.15 33.05
C LEU A 2 -34.16 13.84 31.65
N ASN A 3 -32.92 14.25 31.37
CA ASN A 3 -32.17 13.74 30.23
C ASN A 3 -31.74 12.31 30.55
N SER A 4 -32.26 11.36 29.78
CA SER A 4 -31.91 9.96 29.80
C SER A 4 -30.44 9.78 29.42
N VAL A 5 -29.58 9.62 30.43
CA VAL A 5 -28.24 9.08 30.27
C VAL A 5 -28.39 7.60 29.95
N SER A 6 -28.18 7.24 28.69
CA SER A 6 -28.04 5.84 28.28
C SER A 6 -26.75 5.28 28.87
N LEU A 7 -26.85 4.71 30.06
CA LEU A 7 -25.83 3.85 30.66
C LEU A 7 -25.74 2.58 29.83
N ILE A 8 -24.88 2.59 28.80
CA ILE A 8 -24.38 1.37 28.19
C ILE A 8 -23.41 0.77 29.20
N ILE A 9 -23.89 -0.16 30.01
CA ILE A 9 -23.04 -1.08 30.77
C ILE A 9 -22.36 -1.98 29.72
N LEU A 10 -21.23 -1.51 29.21
CA LEU A 10 -20.35 -2.26 28.34
C LEU A 10 -19.62 -3.27 29.22
N ALA A 11 -20.08 -4.53 29.17
CA ALA A 11 -19.42 -5.64 29.84
C ALA A 11 -17.93 -5.64 29.48
N GLY A 12 -17.07 -5.57 30.49
CA GLY A 12 -15.62 -5.64 30.36
C GLY A 12 -15.14 -7.02 29.93
N MET A 13 -15.49 -7.45 28.72
CA MET A 13 -14.77 -8.52 28.04
C MET A 13 -13.53 -7.91 27.39
N PRO A 14 -12.30 -8.27 27.82
CA PRO A 14 -11.11 -7.88 27.08
C PRO A 14 -11.16 -8.54 25.70
N SER A 15 -11.54 -7.80 24.67
CA SER A 15 -11.43 -8.26 23.29
C SER A 15 -9.95 -8.20 22.92
N ILE A 16 -9.31 -9.37 22.81
CA ILE A 16 -7.97 -9.50 22.22
C ILE A 16 -8.13 -9.22 20.73
N THR A 17 -8.10 -7.94 20.35
CA THR A 17 -8.04 -7.54 18.96
C THR A 17 -6.66 -7.90 18.44
N LEU A 18 -6.57 -8.93 17.60
CA LEU A 18 -5.35 -9.23 16.85
C LEU A 18 -4.94 -7.95 16.10
N SER A 19 -3.67 -7.56 16.22
CA SER A 19 -3.09 -6.51 15.38
C SER A 19 -3.45 -6.80 13.91
N SER A 20 -3.79 -5.77 13.12
CA SER A 20 -4.18 -5.93 11.71
C SER A 20 -3.19 -6.80 10.93
N SER A 21 -1.89 -6.62 11.18
CA SER A 21 -0.81 -7.44 10.61
C SER A 21 -0.86 -8.93 11.00
N ALA A 22 -1.29 -9.25 12.22
CA ALA A 22 -1.45 -10.63 12.65
C ALA A 22 -2.66 -11.27 11.96
N ALA A 23 -3.78 -10.54 11.84
CA ALA A 23 -4.98 -11.03 11.17
C ALA A 23 -4.72 -11.37 9.69
N GLU A 24 -3.97 -10.54 8.98
CA GLU A 24 -3.58 -10.78 7.59
C GLU A 24 -2.71 -12.05 7.44
N ARG A 25 -1.72 -12.24 8.33
CA ARG A 25 -0.88 -13.45 8.34
C ARG A 25 -1.70 -14.71 8.59
N PHE A 26 -2.65 -14.66 9.52
CA PHE A 26 -3.56 -15.78 9.77
C PHE A 26 -4.41 -16.11 8.55
N ASN A 27 -4.90 -15.10 7.83
CA ASN A 27 -5.65 -15.31 6.60
C ASN A 27 -4.78 -15.98 5.51
N ALA A 28 -3.55 -15.48 5.33
CA ALA A 28 -2.60 -16.06 4.38
C ALA A 28 -2.25 -17.52 4.70
N ILE A 29 -1.98 -17.83 5.99
CA ILE A 29 -1.71 -19.20 6.44
C ILE A 29 -2.93 -20.10 6.21
N SER A 30 -4.13 -19.61 6.51
CA SER A 30 -5.38 -20.37 6.34
C SER A 30 -5.64 -20.69 4.87
N PHE A 31 -5.46 -19.70 3.99
CA PHE A 31 -5.57 -19.88 2.54
C PHE A 31 -4.54 -20.90 2.03
N PHE A 32 -3.28 -20.79 2.46
CA PHE A 32 -2.23 -21.73 2.08
C PHE A 32 -2.56 -23.16 2.51
N LEU A 33 -3.02 -23.36 3.75
CA LEU A 33 -3.43 -24.67 4.25
C LEU A 33 -4.62 -25.24 3.46
N LEU A 34 -5.60 -24.40 3.10
CA LEU A 34 -6.73 -24.81 2.27
C LEU A 34 -6.27 -25.30 0.90
N VAL A 35 -5.40 -24.53 0.23
CA VAL A 35 -4.85 -24.91 -1.09
C VAL A 35 -4.02 -26.19 -0.99
N LEU A 36 -3.19 -26.34 0.05
CA LEU A 36 -2.39 -27.54 0.29
C LEU A 36 -3.27 -28.78 0.48
N LEU A 37 -4.33 -28.66 1.28
CA LEU A 37 -5.29 -29.75 1.50
C LEU A 37 -6.04 -30.10 0.20
N LEU A 38 -6.48 -29.10 -0.56
CA LEU A 38 -7.16 -29.31 -1.83
C LEU A 38 -6.25 -30.01 -2.85
N SER A 39 -4.99 -29.58 -2.96
CA SER A 39 -3.98 -30.23 -3.81
C SER A 39 -3.75 -31.69 -3.38
N THR A 40 -3.66 -31.95 -2.08
CA THR A 40 -3.53 -33.31 -1.54
C THR A 40 -4.71 -34.20 -1.94
N LEU A 41 -5.93 -33.66 -1.91
CA LEU A 41 -7.14 -34.39 -2.33
C LEU A 41 -7.10 -34.71 -3.82
N ILE A 42 -6.68 -33.77 -4.66
CA ILE A 42 -6.53 -33.98 -6.11
C ILE A 42 -5.51 -35.09 -6.38
N ILE A 43 -4.34 -35.04 -5.77
CA ILE A 43 -3.30 -36.08 -5.94
C ILE A 43 -3.83 -37.44 -5.49
N ARG A 44 -4.50 -37.51 -4.34
CA ARG A 44 -5.11 -38.75 -3.86
C ARG A 44 -6.16 -39.29 -4.83
N PHE A 45 -7.00 -38.42 -5.38
CA PHE A 45 -8.06 -38.81 -6.32
C PHE A 45 -7.47 -39.34 -7.63
N CYS A 46 -6.48 -38.64 -8.19
CA CYS A 46 -5.76 -39.11 -9.37
C CYS A 46 -5.07 -40.45 -9.12
N TRP A 47 -4.44 -40.63 -7.95
CA TRP A 47 -3.79 -41.89 -7.59
C TRP A 47 -4.79 -43.04 -7.43
N ALA A 48 -5.96 -42.75 -6.85
CA ALA A 48 -7.03 -43.74 -6.74
C ALA A 48 -7.49 -44.21 -8.12
N GLN A 49 -7.76 -43.29 -9.05
CA GLN A 49 -8.13 -43.65 -10.42
C GLN A 49 -7.05 -44.47 -11.12
N LEU A 50 -5.77 -44.13 -10.92
CA LEU A 50 -4.66 -44.86 -11.53
C LEU A 50 -4.49 -46.28 -10.94
N SER A 51 -4.75 -46.43 -9.64
CA SER A 51 -4.71 -47.74 -8.97
C SER A 51 -5.80 -48.69 -9.44
N ASP A 52 -6.93 -48.17 -9.92
CA ASP A 52 -8.00 -48.99 -10.49
C ASP A 52 -7.60 -49.59 -11.85
N VAL A 53 -6.76 -48.90 -12.61
CA VAL A 53 -6.29 -49.34 -13.94
C VAL A 53 -5.08 -50.27 -13.86
N THR A 54 -4.28 -50.19 -12.79
CA THR A 54 -3.03 -50.94 -12.66
C THR A 54 -3.02 -51.79 -11.38
N PRO A 55 -3.18 -53.13 -11.48
CA PRO A 55 -3.36 -54.02 -10.32
C PRO A 55 -2.12 -54.15 -9.40
N GLN A 56 -0.97 -53.60 -9.80
CA GLN A 56 0.27 -53.65 -9.03
C GLN A 56 0.53 -52.41 -8.15
N ILE A 57 -0.28 -51.35 -8.23
CA ILE A 57 -0.01 -50.10 -7.51
C ILE A 57 -0.69 -50.11 -6.13
N PRO A 58 0.05 -49.89 -5.03
CA PRO A 58 -0.54 -49.80 -3.70
C PRO A 58 -1.44 -48.57 -3.57
N LYS A 59 -2.57 -48.74 -2.86
CA LYS A 59 -3.51 -47.64 -2.59
C LYS A 59 -2.83 -46.57 -1.72
N ALA A 60 -2.73 -45.35 -2.22
CA ALA A 60 -2.15 -44.24 -1.48
C ALA A 60 -3.04 -43.86 -0.28
N THR A 61 -2.45 -43.90 0.92
CA THR A 61 -3.08 -43.36 2.12
C THR A 61 -3.00 -41.83 2.12
N PHE A 62 -3.89 -41.15 2.86
CA PHE A 62 -3.90 -39.68 2.94
C PHE A 62 -2.54 -39.10 3.36
N ARG A 63 -1.83 -39.79 4.28
CA ARG A 63 -0.48 -39.40 4.72
C ARG A 63 0.54 -39.42 3.59
N GLN A 64 0.47 -40.43 2.71
CA GLN A 64 1.36 -40.54 1.55
C GLN A 64 1.05 -39.44 0.53
N ALA A 65 -0.23 -39.19 0.23
CA ALA A 65 -0.61 -38.11 -0.68
C ALA A 65 -0.17 -36.72 -0.16
N PHE A 66 -0.30 -36.49 1.15
CA PHE A 66 0.15 -35.25 1.77
C PHE A 66 1.68 -35.08 1.70
N ALA A 67 2.44 -36.15 2.01
CA ALA A 67 3.90 -36.15 1.89
C ALA A 67 4.37 -35.90 0.45
N VAL A 68 3.71 -36.53 -0.54
CA VAL A 68 3.98 -36.29 -1.96
C VAL A 68 3.66 -34.85 -2.34
N SER A 69 2.58 -34.26 -1.83
CA SER A 69 2.22 -32.87 -2.08
C SER A 69 3.29 -31.90 -1.57
N ILE A 70 3.79 -32.12 -0.36
CA ILE A 70 4.89 -31.31 0.22
C ILE A 70 6.18 -31.49 -0.59
N LEU A 71 6.54 -32.73 -0.91
CA LEU A 71 7.74 -33.03 -1.69
C LEU A 71 7.68 -32.39 -3.08
N LEU A 72 6.53 -32.47 -3.74
CA LEU A 72 6.30 -31.85 -5.03
C LEU A 72 6.40 -30.32 -4.92
N GLY A 73 5.80 -29.72 -3.89
CA GLY A 73 5.92 -28.28 -3.63
C GLY A 73 7.37 -27.83 -3.43
N LEU A 74 8.14 -28.55 -2.62
CA LEU A 74 9.57 -28.29 -2.41
C LEU A 74 10.37 -28.43 -3.71
N CYS A 75 10.11 -29.48 -4.49
CA CYS A 75 10.75 -29.69 -5.78
C CYS A 75 10.41 -28.55 -6.76
N SER A 76 9.14 -28.14 -6.82
CA SER A 76 8.70 -27.00 -7.63
C SER A 76 9.39 -25.70 -7.22
N ILE A 77 9.57 -25.45 -5.92
CA ILE A 77 10.34 -24.28 -5.43
C ILE A 77 11.78 -24.33 -5.96
N VAL A 78 12.46 -25.46 -5.83
CA VAL A 78 13.84 -25.61 -6.33
C VAL A 78 13.91 -25.36 -7.84
N VAL A 79 12.99 -25.94 -8.62
CA VAL A 79 12.94 -25.76 -10.07
C VAL A 79 12.65 -24.30 -10.44
N LEU A 80 11.67 -23.66 -9.79
CA LEU A 80 11.33 -22.25 -10.04
C LEU A 80 12.51 -21.33 -9.72
N THR A 81 13.23 -21.59 -8.61
CA THR A 81 14.44 -20.86 -8.26
C THR A 81 15.53 -21.03 -9.31
N MET A 82 15.73 -22.26 -9.81
CA MET A 82 16.70 -22.52 -10.89
C MET A 82 16.31 -21.85 -12.21
N ILE A 83 15.03 -21.84 -12.58
CA ILE A 83 14.54 -21.14 -13.78
C ILE A 83 14.74 -19.63 -13.65
N SER A 84 14.46 -19.06 -12.47
CA SER A 84 14.71 -17.63 -12.20
C SER A 84 16.20 -17.29 -12.29
N GLY A 85 17.06 -18.11 -11.67
CA GLY A 85 18.51 -17.92 -11.75
C GLY A 85 19.05 -18.06 -13.18
N ALA A 86 18.51 -18.98 -13.98
CA ALA A 86 18.88 -19.11 -15.39
C ALA A 86 18.44 -17.89 -16.23
N ARG A 87 17.26 -17.31 -15.93
CA ARG A 87 16.78 -16.08 -16.58
C ARG A 87 17.72 -14.90 -16.33
N GLU A 88 18.20 -14.75 -15.10
CA GLU A 88 19.18 -13.71 -14.72
C GLU A 88 20.53 -13.91 -15.43
N LEU A 89 20.91 -15.15 -15.70
CA LEU A 89 22.13 -15.47 -16.46
C LEU A 89 22.01 -15.19 -17.97
N MET A 90 20.80 -15.23 -18.52
CA MET A 90 20.54 -15.12 -19.96
C MET A 90 20.23 -13.71 -20.46
N THR A 91 20.14 -12.70 -19.58
CA THR A 91 20.01 -11.30 -20.00
C THR A 91 21.39 -10.72 -20.36
N PRO A 92 21.72 -10.54 -21.66
CA PRO A 92 23.00 -9.94 -22.05
C PRO A 92 23.07 -8.51 -21.50
N GLY A 93 24.13 -8.21 -20.74
CA GLY A 93 24.31 -6.94 -20.03
C GLY A 93 24.17 -7.01 -18.51
N ALA A 94 23.65 -8.13 -17.96
CA ALA A 94 23.43 -8.26 -16.52
C ALA A 94 24.69 -8.36 -15.66
N TRP A 95 25.87 -8.61 -16.24
CA TRP A 95 27.12 -8.73 -15.48
C TRP A 95 28.03 -7.55 -15.75
N GLN A 96 28.27 -6.72 -14.72
CA GLN A 96 29.25 -5.64 -14.78
C GLN A 96 30.49 -6.04 -13.97
N LYS A 97 31.67 -5.72 -14.49
CA LYS A 97 32.94 -5.97 -13.82
C LYS A 97 33.12 -4.95 -12.71
N ASN A 98 33.07 -5.39 -11.44
CA ASN A 98 33.31 -4.55 -10.28
C ASN A 98 34.65 -4.96 -9.63
N GLY A 99 35.75 -4.31 -10.03
CA GLY A 99 37.09 -4.64 -9.54
C GLY A 99 37.60 -5.99 -10.07
N LEU A 100 37.89 -6.93 -9.15
CA LEU A 100 38.45 -8.26 -9.46
C LEU A 100 37.38 -9.33 -9.73
N THR A 101 36.12 -9.04 -9.42
CA THR A 101 34.97 -9.95 -9.56
C THR A 101 33.90 -9.37 -10.48
N TYR A 102 32.98 -10.22 -10.92
CA TYR A 102 31.81 -9.82 -11.68
C TYR A 102 30.61 -9.77 -10.73
N GLN A 103 29.79 -8.73 -10.86
CA GLN A 103 28.57 -8.57 -10.07
C GLN A 103 27.38 -8.43 -11.02
N ILE A 104 26.25 -9.02 -10.63
CA ILE A 104 25.01 -8.84 -11.37
C ILE A 104 24.54 -7.40 -11.15
N GLU A 105 24.26 -6.67 -12.23
CA GLU A 105 23.62 -5.37 -12.21
C GLU A 105 22.21 -5.56 -11.64
N GLN A 106 22.04 -5.24 -10.35
CA GLN A 106 20.74 -5.25 -9.69
C GLN A 106 19.89 -4.09 -10.21
N THR A 107 19.36 -4.23 -11.42
CA THR A 107 18.35 -3.32 -11.95
C THR A 107 17.01 -3.67 -11.30
N GLY A 108 16.71 -2.98 -10.19
CA GLY A 108 15.34 -2.64 -9.81
C GLY A 108 14.59 -3.51 -8.80
N SER A 109 14.96 -4.77 -8.54
CA SER A 109 14.13 -5.63 -7.67
C SER A 109 14.70 -5.92 -6.28
N GLU A 110 16.03 -5.97 -6.08
CA GLU A 110 16.64 -6.26 -4.77
C GLU A 110 17.07 -5.04 -3.97
N LYS A 111 17.29 -3.88 -4.62
CA LYS A 111 17.54 -2.62 -3.91
C LYS A 111 16.42 -2.22 -2.96
N LYS A 112 15.21 -2.75 -3.13
CA LYS A 112 14.06 -2.44 -2.25
C LYS A 112 14.23 -2.96 -0.81
N ASN A 113 15.12 -3.93 -0.56
CA ASN A 113 15.29 -4.54 0.76
C ASN A 113 16.44 -3.96 1.59
N GLU A 114 17.23 -3.03 1.04
CA GLU A 114 18.28 -2.29 1.77
C GLU A 114 18.18 -0.77 1.54
N LEU A 115 16.98 -0.21 1.36
CA LEU A 115 16.83 1.23 1.58
C LEU A 115 17.08 1.49 3.07
N THR A 116 18.06 2.32 3.38
CA THR A 116 18.15 2.86 4.73
C THR A 116 16.85 3.62 5.03
N LEU A 117 16.48 3.74 6.31
CA LEU A 117 15.29 4.51 6.70
C LEU A 117 15.32 5.94 6.08
N ALA A 118 16.51 6.49 5.88
CA ALA A 118 16.71 7.79 5.24
C ALA A 118 16.34 7.78 3.75
N ASP A 119 16.73 6.75 3.00
CA ASP A 119 16.39 6.63 1.57
C ASP A 119 14.88 6.43 1.39
N TYR A 120 14.25 5.63 2.27
CA TYR A 120 12.81 5.40 2.24
C TYR A 120 12.03 6.69 2.55
N LYS A 121 12.49 7.46 3.54
CA LYS A 121 11.92 8.78 3.83
C LYS A 121 12.09 9.74 2.65
N LEU A 122 13.25 9.74 1.99
CA LEU A 122 13.51 10.62 0.86
C LEU A 122 12.59 10.30 -0.32
N GLU A 123 12.36 9.02 -0.62
CA GLU A 123 11.42 8.59 -1.66
C GLU A 123 9.98 8.95 -1.30
N ILE A 124 9.54 8.74 -0.05
CA ILE A 124 8.20 9.17 0.37
C ILE A 124 8.04 10.68 0.23
N MET A 125 9.05 11.46 0.63
CA MET A 125 9.02 12.91 0.52
C MET A 125 8.91 13.37 -0.94
N SER A 126 9.66 12.73 -1.85
CA SER A 126 9.59 13.05 -3.29
C SER A 126 8.21 12.73 -3.86
N GLN A 127 7.63 11.58 -3.50
CA GLN A 127 6.28 11.19 -3.93
C GLN A 127 5.21 12.14 -3.37
N ARG A 128 5.32 12.56 -2.10
CA ARG A 128 4.42 13.56 -1.49
C ARG A 128 4.47 14.89 -2.24
N GLU A 129 5.67 15.37 -2.57
CA GLU A 129 5.88 16.62 -3.30
C GLU A 129 5.29 16.56 -4.71
N LEU A 130 5.54 15.46 -5.44
CA LEU A 130 4.95 15.24 -6.76
C LEU A 130 3.42 15.21 -6.71
N LYS A 131 2.85 14.54 -5.70
CA LYS A 131 1.40 14.40 -5.59
C LYS A 131 0.70 15.71 -5.26
N ILE A 132 1.24 16.49 -4.33
CA ILE A 132 0.65 17.79 -4.00
C ILE A 132 0.84 18.80 -5.14
N ALA A 133 1.94 18.71 -5.90
CA ALA A 133 2.14 19.52 -7.09
C ALA A 133 1.12 19.18 -8.20
N GLU A 134 0.80 17.89 -8.37
CA GLU A 134 -0.26 17.43 -9.28
C GLU A 134 -1.63 18.00 -8.87
N LEU A 135 -2.00 17.89 -7.60
CA LEU A 135 -3.25 18.41 -7.06
C LEU A 135 -3.34 19.94 -7.22
N LYS A 136 -2.26 20.67 -6.93
CA LYS A 136 -2.17 22.12 -7.17
C LYS A 136 -2.47 22.44 -8.63
N ASN A 137 -1.84 21.75 -9.58
CA ASN A 137 -2.02 22.06 -11.00
C ASN A 137 -3.49 21.87 -11.42
N GLN A 138 -4.16 20.82 -10.93
CA GLN A 138 -5.58 20.61 -11.21
C GLN A 138 -6.46 21.71 -10.59
N LEU A 139 -6.17 22.15 -9.37
CA LEU A 139 -6.88 23.25 -8.72
C LEU A 139 -6.70 24.58 -9.46
N LEU A 140 -5.50 24.86 -9.97
CA LEU A 140 -5.25 26.06 -10.78
C LEU A 140 -5.96 26.01 -12.14
N ILE A 141 -5.98 24.84 -12.79
CA ILE A 141 -6.74 24.66 -14.03
C ILE A 141 -8.25 24.85 -13.77
N TYR A 142 -8.74 24.33 -12.64
CA TYR A 142 -10.14 24.51 -12.24
C TYR A 142 -10.46 25.99 -12.00
N SER A 143 -9.65 26.69 -11.21
CA SER A 143 -9.89 28.10 -10.92
C SER A 143 -9.82 28.97 -12.18
N ALA A 144 -8.90 28.69 -13.11
CA ALA A 144 -8.84 29.38 -14.40
C ALA A 144 -10.10 29.17 -15.26
N LYS A 145 -10.82 28.05 -15.10
CA LYS A 145 -12.08 27.77 -15.81
C LYS A 145 -13.32 28.33 -15.10
N HIS A 146 -13.22 28.64 -13.81
CA HIS A 146 -14.33 29.05 -12.96
C HIS A 146 -14.11 30.44 -12.36
N ASP A 147 -13.61 31.38 -13.19
CA ASP A 147 -13.46 32.79 -12.83
C ASP A 147 -12.66 33.03 -11.53
N GLY A 148 -11.64 32.21 -11.29
CA GLY A 148 -10.78 32.27 -10.11
C GLY A 148 -11.34 31.56 -8.88
N GLN A 149 -12.48 30.88 -8.97
CA GLN A 149 -13.08 30.16 -7.84
C GLN A 149 -12.52 28.76 -7.70
N TYR A 150 -12.19 28.36 -6.47
CA TYR A 150 -11.85 26.97 -6.15
C TYR A 150 -13.11 26.15 -5.86
N PRO A 151 -13.07 24.82 -6.00
CA PRO A 151 -14.24 23.98 -5.76
C PRO A 151 -14.69 24.07 -4.29
N ALA A 152 -16.00 24.08 -4.03
CA ALA A 152 -16.52 24.12 -2.66
C ALA A 152 -16.50 22.74 -1.99
N SER A 153 -16.38 21.66 -2.75
CA SER A 153 -16.20 20.31 -2.22
C SER A 153 -15.33 19.46 -3.15
N LYS A 154 -14.82 18.33 -2.63
CA LYS A 154 -14.09 17.35 -3.45
C LYS A 154 -14.97 16.79 -4.56
N ASP A 155 -16.26 16.57 -4.30
CA ASP A 155 -17.19 16.01 -5.27
C ASP A 155 -17.50 17.00 -6.40
N GLU A 156 -17.60 18.29 -6.09
CA GLU A 156 -17.84 19.35 -7.08
C GLU A 156 -16.66 19.56 -8.02
N SER A 157 -15.44 19.26 -7.57
CA SER A 157 -14.24 19.41 -8.39
C SER A 157 -14.25 18.57 -9.67
N GLY A 158 -14.98 17.44 -9.68
CA GLY A 158 -14.95 16.46 -10.76
C GLY A 158 -13.59 15.77 -10.92
N PHE A 159 -12.67 15.92 -9.95
CA PHE A 159 -11.36 15.28 -9.98
C PHE A 159 -11.48 13.79 -9.63
N VAL A 160 -10.55 13.00 -10.16
CA VAL A 160 -10.45 11.57 -9.81
C VAL A 160 -10.10 11.43 -8.33
N GLU A 161 -10.75 10.49 -7.63
CA GLU A 161 -10.58 10.29 -6.18
C GLU A 161 -9.11 10.08 -5.77
N SER A 162 -8.32 9.42 -6.62
CA SER A 162 -6.89 9.19 -6.40
C SER A 162 -6.03 10.46 -6.37
N LEU A 163 -6.53 11.62 -6.82
CA LEU A 163 -5.87 12.92 -6.66
C LEU A 163 -6.00 13.46 -5.23
N TRP A 164 -7.07 13.09 -4.53
CA TRP A 164 -7.34 13.51 -3.15
C TRP A 164 -6.69 12.60 -2.11
N GLN A 165 -6.11 11.48 -2.53
CA GLN A 165 -5.46 10.50 -1.67
C GLN A 165 -3.95 10.79 -1.57
N LEU A 166 -3.41 10.62 -0.36
CA LEU A 166 -1.97 10.72 -0.14
C LEU A 166 -1.24 9.48 -0.70
N PRO A 167 0.04 9.61 -1.10
CA PRO A 167 0.86 8.48 -1.52
C PRO A 167 1.20 7.54 -0.35
N GLU A 168 0.40 6.47 -0.22
CA GLU A 168 0.56 5.21 0.54
C GLU A 168 0.57 5.12 2.09
N THR A 169 0.15 3.92 2.53
CA THR A 169 -0.06 3.26 3.84
C THR A 169 -1.14 3.74 4.81
N LEU A 170 -1.55 5.01 4.83
CA LEU A 170 -2.49 5.48 5.88
C LEU A 170 -3.91 5.81 5.42
N GLY A 171 -4.23 5.65 4.13
CA GLY A 171 -5.57 5.97 3.60
C GLY A 171 -5.98 7.44 3.84
N GLY A 172 -5.01 8.31 4.13
CA GLY A 172 -5.24 9.71 4.39
C GLY A 172 -5.69 10.42 3.11
N THR A 173 -6.54 11.42 3.27
CA THR A 173 -6.96 12.28 2.16
C THR A 173 -6.63 13.73 2.48
N TYR A 174 -6.29 14.50 1.46
CA TYR A 174 -6.12 15.95 1.60
C TYR A 174 -7.45 16.59 2.04
N ILE A 175 -7.40 17.61 2.90
CA ILE A 175 -8.57 18.31 3.41
C ILE A 175 -8.73 19.60 2.59
N LEU A 176 -9.86 19.75 1.92
CA LEU A 176 -10.20 20.95 1.14
C LEU A 176 -11.01 21.91 2.03
N ARG A 177 -10.62 23.19 2.05
CA ARG A 177 -11.40 24.29 2.62
C ARG A 177 -12.22 24.96 1.52
N SER A 178 -13.52 25.02 1.72
CA SER A 178 -14.48 25.54 0.77
C SER A 178 -14.56 27.07 0.81
N GLY A 179 -15.10 27.68 -0.25
CA GLY A 179 -15.46 29.10 -0.27
C GLY A 179 -14.30 30.07 -0.48
N HIS A 180 -13.13 29.59 -0.89
CA HIS A 180 -11.99 30.44 -1.21
C HIS A 180 -11.86 30.69 -2.72
N GLN A 181 -11.41 31.89 -3.06
CA GLN A 181 -11.07 32.29 -4.43
C GLN A 181 -9.57 32.52 -4.53
N PHE A 182 -9.04 32.50 -5.74
CA PHE A 182 -7.66 32.87 -6.00
C PHE A 182 -7.37 34.25 -5.41
N SER A 183 -6.42 34.29 -4.48
CA SER A 183 -6.09 35.50 -3.73
C SER A 183 -4.60 35.50 -3.42
N ASN A 184 -3.99 36.68 -3.39
CA ASN A 184 -2.58 36.83 -3.00
C ASN A 184 -2.35 36.61 -1.50
N ALA A 185 -3.42 36.55 -0.69
CA ALA A 185 -3.33 36.24 0.72
C ALA A 185 -2.92 34.77 0.95
N PRO A 186 -2.10 34.47 1.97
CA PRO A 186 -1.62 33.12 2.26
C PRO A 186 -2.70 32.27 2.96
N ILE A 187 -3.90 32.18 2.38
CA ILE A 187 -5.03 31.46 2.95
C ILE A 187 -4.88 29.97 2.61
N PRO A 188 -4.83 29.06 3.59
CA PRO A 188 -4.76 27.62 3.32
C PRO A 188 -6.04 27.14 2.61
N LEU A 189 -5.90 26.59 1.41
CA LEU A 189 -6.98 26.02 0.62
C LEU A 189 -7.06 24.51 0.79
N VAL A 190 -5.93 23.82 0.65
CA VAL A 190 -5.84 22.38 0.82
C VAL A 190 -4.76 22.06 1.83
N ILE A 191 -5.04 21.13 2.74
CA ILE A 191 -4.16 20.79 3.84
C ILE A 191 -3.95 19.29 3.86
N GLU A 192 -2.69 18.88 4.00
CA GLU A 192 -2.32 17.51 4.28
C GLU A 192 -2.47 17.22 5.80
N PRO A 193 -3.00 16.04 6.19
CA PRO A 193 -2.95 15.61 7.59
C PRO A 193 -1.51 15.53 8.11
N GLU A 194 -1.33 15.59 9.43
CA GLU A 194 0.00 15.57 10.05
C GLU A 194 0.72 14.24 9.80
N ILE A 195 1.92 14.32 9.22
CA ILE A 195 2.78 13.16 9.00
C ILE A 195 4.21 13.51 9.41
N ASP A 196 4.73 12.80 10.41
CA ASP A 196 6.10 12.93 10.92
C ASP A 196 6.45 14.38 11.32
N GLY A 197 5.50 15.10 11.93
CA GLY A 197 5.67 16.49 12.39
C GLY A 197 5.75 17.53 11.28
N SER A 198 5.29 17.20 10.07
CA SER A 198 5.24 18.10 8.91
C SER A 198 3.92 17.98 8.16
N GLN A 199 3.44 19.10 7.62
CA GLN A 199 2.21 19.17 6.84
C GLN A 199 2.44 20.03 5.60
N TRP A 200 2.09 19.53 4.43
CA TRP A 200 2.03 20.36 3.25
C TRP A 200 0.66 21.04 3.12
N ALA A 201 0.67 22.30 2.70
CA ALA A 201 -0.56 23.02 2.37
C ALA A 201 -0.44 23.76 1.03
N ILE A 202 -1.55 23.76 0.28
CA ILE A 202 -1.74 24.58 -0.91
C ILE A 202 -2.48 25.84 -0.47
N LEU A 203 -1.91 27.00 -0.75
CA LEU A 203 -2.51 28.29 -0.43
C LEU A 203 -3.38 28.80 -1.58
N ALA A 204 -4.29 29.73 -1.31
CA ALA A 204 -5.18 30.35 -2.29
C ALA A 204 -4.45 31.12 -3.41
N ASN A 205 -3.18 31.46 -3.22
CA ASN A 205 -2.32 32.04 -4.26
C ASN A 205 -1.68 30.97 -5.17
N GLY A 206 -1.98 29.69 -4.97
CA GLY A 206 -1.40 28.57 -5.71
C GLY A 206 0.00 28.14 -5.26
N SER A 207 0.57 28.74 -4.21
CA SER A 207 1.84 28.28 -3.65
C SER A 207 1.65 27.03 -2.80
N VAL A 208 2.65 26.14 -2.82
CA VAL A 208 2.72 24.98 -1.94
C VAL A 208 3.80 25.25 -0.89
N GLN A 209 3.48 25.06 0.38
CA GLN A 209 4.43 25.26 1.47
C GLN A 209 4.36 24.11 2.48
N ASN A 210 5.50 23.79 3.07
CA ASN A 210 5.61 22.85 4.17
C ASN A 210 5.56 23.62 5.50
N PHE A 211 4.65 23.23 6.37
CA PHE A 211 4.45 23.82 7.68
C PHE A 211 4.75 22.81 8.77
N LYS A 212 5.23 23.32 9.91
CA LYS A 212 5.10 22.62 11.19
C LYS A 212 3.64 22.71 11.65
N PRO A 213 3.10 21.70 12.36
CA PRO A 213 1.71 21.67 12.79
C PRO A 213 1.26 22.94 13.54
N ASP A 214 2.09 23.44 14.46
CA ASP A 214 1.79 24.65 15.24
C ASP A 214 1.68 25.91 14.37
N ALA A 215 2.59 26.06 13.39
CA ALA A 215 2.60 27.21 12.49
C ALA A 215 1.39 27.20 11.52
N LEU A 216 0.96 26.01 11.07
CA LEU A 216 -0.25 25.91 10.25
C LEU A 216 -1.49 26.25 11.07
N LYS A 217 -1.54 25.81 12.33
CA LYS A 217 -2.65 26.12 13.24
C LYS A 217 -2.78 27.62 13.49
N GLU A 218 -1.67 28.31 13.76
CA GLU A 218 -1.65 29.78 13.90
C GLU A 218 -2.16 30.48 12.63
N LEU A 219 -1.76 29.99 11.45
CA LEU A 219 -2.22 30.53 10.16
C LEU A 219 -3.73 30.27 9.93
N LEU A 220 -4.24 29.12 10.38
CA LEU A 220 -5.66 28.79 10.30
C LEU A 220 -6.50 29.67 11.22
N ASP A 221 -6.05 29.86 12.46
CA ASP A 221 -6.72 30.72 13.44
C ASP A 221 -6.78 32.17 12.92
N ALA A 222 -5.68 32.69 12.37
CA ALA A 222 -5.60 34.04 11.79
C ALA A 222 -6.46 34.25 10.52
N THR A 223 -6.91 33.17 9.86
CA THR A 223 -7.74 33.25 8.64
C THR A 223 -9.19 32.86 8.90
N SER A 224 -9.56 32.63 10.16
CA SER A 224 -10.92 32.30 10.60
C SER A 224 -11.70 33.49 11.19
N GLU A 225 -11.05 34.65 11.32
CA GLU A 225 -11.67 35.96 11.63
C GLU A 225 -12.13 36.68 10.36
#